data_AF-A0A1Q7N9F0-F1
#
_entry.id   AF-A0A1Q7N9F0-F1
#
_cell.length_a   1.000
_cell.length_b   1.000
_cell.length_c   1.000
_cell.angle_alpha   90.00
_cell.angle_beta   90.00
_cell.angle_gamma   90.00
#
_symmetry.space_group_name_H-M   'P 1'
#
loop_
_entity.id
_entity.type
_entity.pdbx_description
1 polymer ?
#
loop_
_entity_poly.entity_id
_entity_poly.type
_entity_poly.pdbx_seq_one_letter_code
_entity_poly.pdbx_strand_id
1 'polypeptide(L)'
;MIHDNLSDMSKVLNQLVYQKGGWVLHMLRGVIGTENFWAGIREYYRRYRDGNASTADLRRVMEEASRQDLSWFFDEWLTRPTSPSFDGGWRFDEAKKQIEIEITQTQPGEPYRMPVEIGIATSGQPQPSTRVERLEIKDKRSVFTIAADKSPAAVTFDPNTWLLMDQVTFVKRP
;
A
#
# COMPACT_ATOMS: atom_id res chain seq x y z
N MET A 1 -19.61 -1.88 3.01
CA MET A 1 -20.41 -2.86 2.25
C MET A 1 -21.45 -3.43 3.19
N ILE A 2 -22.74 -3.14 2.98
CA ILE A 2 -23.82 -3.83 3.68
C ILE A 2 -24.16 -5.03 2.80
N HIS A 3 -24.01 -6.23 3.34
CA HIS A 3 -24.38 -7.45 2.62
C HIS A 3 -25.88 -7.65 2.77
N ASP A 4 -26.66 -7.33 1.73
CA ASP A 4 -28.12 -7.48 1.73
C ASP A 4 -28.57 -8.94 1.56
N ASN A 5 -27.64 -9.89 1.41
CA ASN A 5 -27.93 -11.32 1.31
C ASN A 5 -27.23 -12.10 2.44
N LEU A 6 -27.85 -12.05 3.62
CA LEU A 6 -27.43 -12.74 4.85
C LEU A 6 -27.88 -14.21 4.92
N SER A 7 -28.37 -14.79 3.82
CA SER A 7 -28.90 -16.15 3.82
C SER A 7 -27.86 -17.22 4.15
N ASP A 8 -26.57 -16.91 4.01
CA ASP A 8 -25.46 -17.80 4.36
C ASP A 8 -24.27 -17.01 4.94
N MET A 9 -24.25 -16.83 6.27
CA MET A 9 -23.18 -16.13 6.99
C MET A 9 -21.80 -16.78 6.84
N SER A 10 -21.72 -18.06 6.44
CA SER A 10 -20.43 -18.75 6.21
C SER A 10 -19.63 -18.15 5.04
N LYS A 11 -20.33 -17.53 4.07
CA LYS A 11 -19.70 -16.86 2.92
C LYS A 11 -19.08 -15.50 3.28
N VAL A 12 -19.56 -14.88 4.35
CA VAL A 12 -19.07 -13.58 4.86
C VAL A 12 -17.94 -13.80 5.88
N LEU A 13 -18.00 -14.86 6.66
CA LEU A 13 -17.01 -15.22 7.69
C LEU A 13 -15.91 -16.17 7.16
N ASN A 14 -15.49 -16.01 5.90
CA ASN A 14 -14.42 -16.84 5.37
C ASN A 14 -13.04 -16.25 5.74
N GLN A 15 -12.01 -17.11 5.79
CA GLN A 15 -10.65 -16.73 6.17
C GLN A 15 -10.07 -15.64 5.25
N LEU A 16 -10.46 -15.64 3.97
CA LEU A 16 -10.02 -14.66 2.99
C LEU A 16 -10.52 -13.24 3.33
N VAL A 17 -11.77 -13.09 3.76
CA VAL A 17 -12.36 -11.81 4.18
C VAL A 17 -11.67 -11.27 5.43
N TYR A 18 -11.38 -12.11 6.42
CA TYR A 18 -10.68 -11.68 7.64
C TYR A 18 -9.22 -11.31 7.40
N GLN A 19 -8.48 -12.13 6.64
CA GLN A 19 -7.09 -11.85 6.32
C GLN A 19 -6.97 -10.58 5.47
N LYS A 20 -7.80 -10.44 4.43
CA LYS A 20 -7.85 -9.23 3.62
C LYS A 20 -8.28 -8.01 4.44
N GLY A 21 -9.28 -8.15 5.30
CA GLY A 21 -9.73 -7.06 6.18
C GLY A 21 -8.64 -6.51 7.09
N GLY A 22 -7.83 -7.40 7.71
CA GLY A 22 -6.68 -6.99 8.51
C GLY A 22 -5.63 -6.24 7.69
N TRP A 23 -5.33 -6.73 6.48
CA TRP A 23 -4.42 -6.07 5.55
C TRP A 23 -4.92 -4.69 5.11
N VAL A 24 -6.22 -4.53 4.85
CA VAL A 24 -6.80 -3.24 4.48
C VAL A 24 -6.60 -2.20 5.59
N LEU A 25 -6.78 -2.57 6.87
CA LEU A 25 -6.50 -1.66 7.98
C LEU A 25 -5.00 -1.33 8.12
N HIS A 26 -4.11 -2.30 7.88
CA HIS A 26 -2.66 -2.08 7.88
C HIS A 26 -2.21 -1.16 6.75
N MET A 27 -2.71 -1.36 5.53
CA MET A 27 -2.47 -0.47 4.39
C MET A 27 -3.03 0.93 4.65
N LEU A 28 -4.24 1.03 5.21
CA LEU A 28 -4.84 2.30 5.58
C LEU A 28 -3.93 3.08 6.53
N ARG A 29 -3.36 2.41 7.54
CA ARG A 29 -2.35 2.99 8.44
C ARG A 29 -1.12 3.49 7.69
N GLY A 30 -0.66 2.77 6.66
CA GLY A 30 0.43 3.20 5.78
C GLY A 30 0.09 4.48 5.00
N VAL A 31 -1.14 4.57 4.48
CA VAL A 31 -1.65 5.71 3.70
C VAL A 31 -1.79 6.97 4.55
N ILE A 32 -2.50 6.88 5.69
CA ILE A 32 -2.81 8.06 6.50
C ILE A 32 -1.76 8.38 7.57
N GLY A 33 -0.83 7.45 7.79
CA GLY A 33 0.17 7.52 8.86
C GLY A 33 -0.34 6.97 10.19
N THR A 34 0.60 6.43 10.97
CA THR A 34 0.31 5.74 12.24
C THR A 34 -0.41 6.62 13.27
N GLU A 35 -0.01 7.89 13.41
CA GLU A 35 -0.60 8.80 14.39
C GLU A 35 -2.07 9.11 14.07
N ASN A 36 -2.35 9.48 12.81
CA ASN A 36 -3.69 9.76 12.32
C ASN A 36 -4.57 8.51 12.38
N PHE A 37 -4.02 7.34 12.04
CA PHE A 37 -4.75 6.08 12.14
C PHE A 37 -5.22 5.81 13.57
N TRP A 38 -4.32 5.90 14.56
CA TRP A 38 -4.71 5.68 15.94
C TRP A 38 -5.63 6.76 16.50
N ALA A 39 -5.47 8.01 16.07
CA ALA A 39 -6.41 9.09 16.39
C ALA A 39 -7.82 8.78 15.83
N GLY A 40 -7.90 8.35 14.57
CA GLY A 40 -9.14 7.95 13.92
C GLY A 40 -9.81 6.75 14.58
N ILE A 41 -9.05 5.71 14.93
CA ILE A 41 -9.60 4.53 15.65
C ILE A 41 -10.18 4.93 17.01
N ARG A 42 -9.47 5.75 17.79
CA ARG A 42 -9.97 6.24 19.09
C ARG A 42 -11.26 7.04 18.92
N GLU A 43 -11.32 7.90 17.93
CA GLU A 43 -12.50 8.72 17.67
C GLU A 43 -13.68 7.88 17.15
N TYR A 44 -13.42 6.91 16.29
CA TYR A 44 -14.42 5.98 15.78
C TYR A 44 -15.04 5.20 16.94
N TYR A 45 -14.21 4.63 17.81
CA TYR A 45 -14.69 3.94 19.00
C TYR A 45 -15.49 4.88 19.92
N ARG A 46 -15.03 6.12 20.13
CA ARG A 46 -15.75 7.11 20.95
C ARG A 46 -17.15 7.42 20.42
N ARG A 47 -17.31 7.54 19.09
CA ARG A 47 -18.58 7.90 18.43
C ARG A 47 -19.58 6.76 18.38
N TYR A 48 -19.09 5.55 18.12
CA TYR A 48 -19.93 4.41 17.79
C TYR A 48 -19.92 3.30 18.85
N ARG A 49 -19.28 3.53 20.01
CA ARG A 49 -19.40 2.64 21.17
C ARG A 49 -20.87 2.38 21.48
N ASP A 50 -21.18 1.14 21.81
CA ASP A 50 -22.51 0.71 22.23
C ASP A 50 -23.61 0.89 21.16
N GLY A 51 -23.22 1.10 19.89
CA GLY A 51 -24.12 1.28 18.75
C GLY A 51 -23.67 0.52 17.50
N ASN A 52 -24.34 0.81 16.37
CA ASN A 52 -24.00 0.24 15.06
C ASN A 52 -23.14 1.22 14.26
N ALA A 53 -22.20 0.70 13.49
CA ALA A 53 -21.38 1.48 12.58
C ALA A 53 -21.17 0.75 11.26
N SER A 54 -21.12 1.52 10.18
CA SER A 54 -20.87 1.01 8.83
C SER A 54 -19.42 1.23 8.41
N THR A 55 -19.00 0.57 7.33
CA THR A 55 -17.73 0.88 6.65
C THR A 55 -17.62 2.36 6.25
N ALA A 56 -18.75 2.98 5.86
CA ALA A 56 -18.78 4.37 5.47
C ALA A 56 -18.53 5.31 6.66
N ASP A 57 -18.96 4.93 7.85
CA ASP A 57 -18.69 5.64 9.10
C ASP A 57 -17.21 5.56 9.47
N LEU A 58 -16.61 4.38 9.37
CA LEU A 58 -15.16 4.19 9.57
C LEU A 58 -14.36 5.07 8.59
N ARG A 59 -14.70 5.04 7.30
CA ARG A 59 -14.06 5.90 6.29
C ARG A 59 -14.13 7.36 6.70
N ARG A 60 -15.32 7.87 7.01
CA ARG A 60 -15.52 9.28 7.38
C ARG A 60 -14.64 9.70 8.56
N VAL A 61 -14.57 8.89 9.62
CA VAL A 61 -13.73 9.21 10.79
C VAL A 61 -12.24 9.22 10.43
N MET A 62 -11.80 8.30 9.56
CA MET A 62 -10.41 8.25 9.11
C MET A 62 -10.04 9.41 8.18
N GLU A 63 -10.97 9.84 7.32
CA GLU A 63 -10.82 11.05 6.49
C GLU A 63 -10.73 12.30 7.36
N GLU A 64 -11.58 12.44 8.38
CA GLU A 64 -11.52 13.54 9.34
C GLU A 64 -10.19 13.58 10.12
N ALA A 65 -9.70 12.43 10.57
CA ALA A 65 -8.45 12.34 11.34
C ALA A 65 -7.21 12.64 10.48
N SER A 66 -7.21 12.21 9.22
CA SER A 66 -6.07 12.35 8.31
C SER A 66 -6.11 13.60 7.43
N ARG A 67 -7.31 14.21 7.27
CA ARG A 67 -7.61 15.26 6.28
C ARG A 67 -7.32 14.85 4.84
N GLN A 68 -7.39 13.56 4.53
CA GLN A 68 -7.20 12.99 3.20
C GLN A 68 -8.53 12.44 2.68
N ASP A 69 -8.75 12.49 1.36
CA ASP A 69 -9.83 11.73 0.72
C ASP A 69 -9.43 10.25 0.62
N LEU A 70 -10.28 9.38 1.18
CA LEU A 70 -10.06 7.94 1.24
C LEU A 70 -11.12 7.17 0.43
N SER A 71 -11.99 7.88 -0.31
CA SER A 71 -13.00 7.27 -1.18
C SER A 71 -12.38 6.20 -2.08
N TRP A 72 -11.32 6.56 -2.81
CA TRP A 72 -10.58 5.65 -3.68
C TRP A 72 -10.05 4.41 -2.93
N PHE A 73 -9.55 4.57 -1.70
CA PHE A 73 -8.93 3.47 -0.97
C PHE A 73 -9.97 2.42 -0.59
N PHE A 74 -11.09 2.87 -0.02
CA PHE A 74 -12.16 1.96 0.39
C PHE A 74 -12.83 1.31 -0.81
N ASP A 75 -13.03 2.06 -1.91
CA ASP A 75 -13.60 1.52 -3.13
C ASP A 75 -12.68 0.45 -3.72
N GLU A 76 -11.39 0.73 -3.89
CA GLU A 76 -10.48 -0.23 -4.51
C GLU A 76 -10.24 -1.47 -3.63
N TRP A 77 -9.94 -1.28 -2.35
CA TRP A 77 -9.42 -2.36 -1.51
C TRP A 77 -10.49 -3.20 -0.83
N LEU A 78 -11.71 -2.68 -0.66
CA LEU A 78 -12.83 -3.45 -0.10
C LEU A 78 -13.79 -4.00 -1.15
N THR A 79 -13.91 -3.39 -2.34
CA THR A 79 -14.89 -3.85 -3.34
C THR A 79 -14.29 -4.75 -4.39
N ARG A 80 -13.00 -4.58 -4.74
CA ARG A 80 -12.37 -5.40 -5.78
C ARG A 80 -12.01 -6.78 -5.22
N PRO A 81 -12.31 -7.88 -5.94
CA PRO A 81 -12.08 -9.24 -5.45
C PRO A 81 -10.62 -9.69 -5.55
N THR A 82 -9.81 -9.03 -6.39
CA THR A 82 -8.41 -9.40 -6.63
C THR A 82 -7.46 -8.76 -5.61
N SER A 83 -6.20 -9.16 -5.65
CA SER A 83 -5.06 -8.45 -5.05
C SER A 83 -4.13 -7.97 -6.18
N PRO A 84 -3.27 -6.97 -5.95
CA PRO A 84 -2.29 -6.58 -6.94
C PRO A 84 -1.16 -7.60 -7.06
N SER A 85 -0.60 -7.70 -8.27
CA SER A 85 0.63 -8.42 -8.57
C SER A 85 1.57 -7.47 -9.29
N PHE A 86 2.87 -7.58 -9.01
CA PHE A 86 3.86 -6.65 -9.53
C PHE A 86 4.96 -7.36 -10.31
N ASP A 87 5.30 -6.82 -11.46
CA ASP A 87 6.56 -7.08 -12.16
C ASP A 87 7.30 -5.77 -12.33
N GLY A 88 8.58 -5.76 -11.97
CA GLY A 88 9.36 -4.56 -12.01
C GLY A 88 10.84 -4.80 -11.87
N GLY A 89 11.55 -3.71 -11.86
CA GLY A 89 12.97 -3.74 -11.61
C GLY A 89 13.55 -2.35 -11.57
N TRP A 90 14.86 -2.33 -11.34
CA TRP A 90 15.60 -1.09 -11.22
C TRP A 90 16.92 -1.19 -11.96
N ARG A 91 17.42 -0.06 -12.46
CA ARG A 91 18.77 0.07 -13.01
C ARG A 91 19.41 1.35 -12.49
N PHE A 92 20.73 1.38 -12.45
CA PHE A 92 21.48 2.58 -12.08
C PHE A 92 22.07 3.21 -13.34
N ASP A 93 21.72 4.46 -13.61
CA ASP A 93 22.32 5.27 -14.66
C ASP A 93 23.45 6.11 -14.04
N GLU A 94 24.70 5.67 -14.24
CA GLU A 94 25.89 6.32 -13.67
C GLU A 94 26.13 7.70 -14.28
N ALA A 95 25.84 7.89 -15.57
CA ALA A 95 26.02 9.16 -16.25
C ALA A 95 25.08 10.24 -15.69
N LYS A 96 23.84 9.84 -15.34
CA LYS A 96 22.83 10.73 -14.75
C LYS A 96 22.79 10.72 -13.23
N LYS A 97 23.54 9.83 -12.57
CA LYS A 97 23.53 9.62 -11.12
C LYS A 97 22.11 9.41 -10.57
N GLN A 98 21.37 8.49 -11.20
CA GLN A 98 20.00 8.20 -10.82
C GLN A 98 19.69 6.70 -10.87
N ILE A 99 18.80 6.27 -10.00
CA ILE A 99 18.17 4.96 -10.05
C ILE A 99 16.88 5.13 -10.84
N GLU A 100 16.73 4.36 -11.91
CA GLU A 100 15.48 4.25 -12.64
C GLU A 100 14.74 3.02 -12.16
N ILE A 101 13.48 3.18 -11.80
CA ILE A 101 12.61 2.13 -11.30
C ILE A 101 11.43 2.01 -12.24
N GLU A 102 11.14 0.79 -12.65
CA GLU A 102 9.94 0.47 -13.42
C GLU A 102 9.11 -0.53 -12.63
N ILE A 103 7.82 -0.23 -12.50
CA ILE A 103 6.84 -1.07 -11.82
C ILE A 103 5.63 -1.24 -12.73
N THR A 104 5.24 -2.48 -12.96
CA THR A 104 4.06 -2.87 -13.73
C THR A 104 3.13 -3.71 -12.87
N GLN A 105 1.86 -3.34 -12.85
CA GLN A 105 0.79 -4.08 -12.21
C GLN A 105 0.31 -5.19 -13.16
N THR A 106 0.48 -6.47 -12.81
CA THR A 106 0.23 -7.60 -13.72
C THR A 106 -1.09 -8.32 -13.45
N GLN A 107 -1.81 -7.99 -12.38
CA GLN A 107 -3.10 -8.58 -12.06
C GLN A 107 -4.17 -8.28 -13.13
N PRO A 108 -5.20 -9.14 -13.27
CA PRO A 108 -6.38 -8.84 -14.09
C PRO A 108 -7.18 -7.64 -13.54
N GLY A 109 -7.78 -6.86 -14.43
CA GLY A 109 -8.61 -5.70 -14.10
C GLY A 109 -7.82 -4.40 -13.94
N GLU A 110 -8.47 -3.43 -13.31
CA GLU A 110 -7.96 -2.07 -13.13
C GLU A 110 -6.73 -2.03 -12.19
N PRO A 111 -5.75 -1.14 -12.45
CA PRO A 111 -4.65 -0.93 -11.53
C PRO A 111 -5.15 -0.43 -10.17
N TYR A 112 -4.46 -0.81 -9.11
CA TYR A 112 -4.68 -0.28 -7.77
C TYR A 112 -3.83 0.97 -7.57
N ARG A 113 -4.41 1.96 -6.91
CA ARG A 113 -3.69 3.09 -6.36
C ARG A 113 -3.10 2.70 -5.01
N MET A 114 -1.81 2.97 -4.80
CA MET A 114 -1.19 2.84 -3.48
C MET A 114 0.15 3.58 -3.38
N PRO A 115 0.51 4.06 -2.18
CA PRO A 115 1.89 4.42 -1.88
C PRO A 115 2.72 3.16 -1.66
N VAL A 116 3.78 2.98 -2.44
CA VAL A 116 4.78 1.91 -2.27
C VAL A 116 6.03 2.49 -1.66
N GLU A 117 6.62 1.77 -0.70
CA GLU A 117 7.96 2.08 -0.18
C GLU A 117 9.03 1.36 -1.00
N ILE A 118 10.06 2.09 -1.46
CA ILE A 118 11.25 1.53 -2.08
C ILE A 118 12.44 1.76 -1.17
N GLY A 119 13.03 0.68 -0.68
CA GLY A 119 14.25 0.71 0.12
C GLY A 119 15.49 0.77 -0.78
N ILE A 120 16.39 1.72 -0.53
CA ILE A 120 17.63 1.91 -1.27
C ILE A 120 18.77 1.75 -0.28
N ALA A 121 19.49 0.63 -0.37
CA ALA A 121 20.65 0.35 0.47
C ALA A 121 21.91 0.96 -0.17
N THR A 122 22.60 1.83 0.56
CA THR A 122 23.84 2.46 0.06
C THR A 122 25.05 1.57 0.32
N SER A 123 25.94 1.42 -0.66
CA SER A 123 27.23 0.74 -0.49
C SER A 123 28.31 1.71 0.02
N GLY A 124 29.21 1.24 0.90
CA GLY A 124 30.47 1.93 1.19
C GLY A 124 30.45 2.97 2.33
N GLN A 125 29.50 2.92 3.26
CA GLN A 125 29.62 3.62 4.55
C GLN A 125 30.03 2.64 5.66
N PRO A 126 30.73 3.09 6.72
CA PRO A 126 31.06 2.26 7.89
C PRO A 126 29.84 1.61 8.55
N GLN A 127 28.65 2.17 8.31
CA GLN A 127 27.38 1.62 8.73
C GLN A 127 26.42 1.65 7.54
N PRO A 128 25.89 0.49 7.08
CA PRO A 128 24.94 0.45 5.98
C PRO A 128 23.66 1.18 6.38
N SER A 129 23.26 2.19 5.60
CA SER A 129 21.99 2.90 5.75
C SER A 129 21.04 2.53 4.62
N THR A 130 19.77 2.34 4.96
CA THR A 130 18.67 2.18 3.99
C THR A 130 17.86 3.46 3.96
N ARG A 131 17.83 4.11 2.79
CA ARG A 131 16.91 5.22 2.51
C ARG A 131 15.61 4.66 1.97
N VAL A 132 14.48 5.07 2.51
CA VAL A 132 13.16 4.65 2.03
C VAL A 132 12.51 5.80 1.27
N GLU A 133 12.09 5.52 0.04
CA GLU A 133 11.38 6.46 -0.82
C GLU A 133 9.94 6.00 -1.01
N ARG A 134 8.99 6.92 -0.89
CA ARG A 134 7.56 6.62 -1.09
C ARG A 134 7.12 7.06 -2.48
N LEU A 135 6.65 6.11 -3.27
CA LEU A 135 6.22 6.33 -4.65
C LEU A 135 4.73 6.02 -4.75
N GLU A 136 3.93 6.97 -5.25
CA GLU A 136 2.53 6.71 -5.53
C GLU A 136 2.40 6.01 -6.90
N ILE A 137 1.90 4.78 -6.89
CA ILE A 137 1.53 4.06 -8.11
C ILE A 137 0.01 4.12 -8.26
N LYS A 138 -0.44 4.30 -9.49
CA LYS A 138 -1.87 4.35 -9.86
C LYS A 138 -2.13 3.77 -11.24
N ASP A 139 -1.12 3.78 -12.10
CA ASP A 139 -1.21 3.33 -13.48
C ASP A 139 -0.78 1.86 -13.60
N LYS A 140 -1.13 1.24 -14.73
CA LYS A 140 -0.72 -0.14 -15.05
C LYS A 140 0.80 -0.28 -15.11
N ARG A 141 1.49 0.76 -15.59
CA ARG A 141 2.94 0.85 -15.69
C ARG A 141 3.38 2.23 -15.22
N SER A 142 4.35 2.28 -14.32
CA SER A 142 4.91 3.52 -13.79
C SER A 142 6.43 3.46 -13.82
N VAL A 143 7.05 4.58 -14.17
CA VAL A 143 8.51 4.75 -14.19
C VAL A 143 8.86 5.91 -13.27
N PHE A 144 9.81 5.68 -12.38
CA PHE A 144 10.28 6.65 -11.41
C PHE A 144 11.80 6.81 -11.52
N THR A 145 12.28 8.00 -11.17
CA THR A 145 13.71 8.30 -11.09
C THR A 145 14.03 8.84 -9.71
N ILE A 146 15.10 8.31 -9.11
CA ILE A 146 15.54 8.69 -7.78
C ILE A 146 17.01 9.05 -7.84
N ALA A 147 17.35 10.26 -7.39
CA ALA A 147 18.74 10.72 -7.35
C ALA A 147 19.59 9.83 -6.43
N ALA A 148 20.73 9.38 -6.94
CA ALA A 148 21.71 8.56 -6.22
C ALA A 148 23.12 8.80 -6.76
N ASP A 149 24.03 9.31 -5.92
CA ASP A 149 25.40 9.63 -6.34
C ASP A 149 26.25 8.40 -6.67
N LYS A 150 25.89 7.24 -6.10
CA LYS A 150 26.61 5.98 -6.26
C LYS A 150 25.62 4.86 -6.53
N SER A 151 26.11 3.80 -7.16
CA SER A 151 25.33 2.59 -7.37
C SER A 151 24.89 1.99 -6.02
N PRO A 152 23.57 1.78 -5.81
CA PRO A 152 23.08 1.21 -4.56
C PRO A 152 23.53 -0.26 -4.46
N ALA A 153 23.74 -0.72 -3.22
CA ALA A 153 24.02 -2.13 -2.93
C ALA A 153 22.82 -3.01 -3.27
N ALA A 154 21.63 -2.54 -2.92
CA ALA A 154 20.36 -3.18 -3.21
C ALA A 154 19.24 -2.15 -3.30
N VAL A 155 18.21 -2.45 -4.09
CA VAL A 155 16.94 -1.74 -4.10
C VAL A 155 15.83 -2.75 -3.87
N THR A 156 15.02 -2.53 -2.84
CA THR A 156 14.01 -3.49 -2.35
C THR A 156 12.62 -2.89 -2.48
N PHE A 157 11.70 -3.67 -3.03
CA PHE A 157 10.29 -3.32 -3.12
C PHE A 157 9.59 -3.61 -1.78
N ASP A 158 8.90 -2.61 -1.25
CA ASP A 158 8.14 -2.66 0.01
C ASP A 158 8.90 -3.27 1.19
N PRO A 159 10.05 -2.68 1.60
CA PRO A 159 10.94 -3.26 2.61
C PRO A 159 10.28 -3.43 4.00
N ASN A 160 9.23 -2.66 4.28
CA ASN A 160 8.49 -2.69 5.54
C ASN A 160 7.15 -3.44 5.45
N THR A 161 6.87 -4.07 4.30
CA THR A 161 5.69 -4.90 4.06
C THR A 161 4.38 -4.16 4.40
N TRP A 162 4.19 -3.00 3.79
CA TRP A 162 2.95 -2.23 3.90
C TRP A 162 1.84 -2.77 3.01
N LEU A 163 2.17 -3.48 1.93
CA LEU A 163 1.23 -3.78 0.85
C LEU A 163 0.76 -5.23 0.88
N LEU A 164 -0.55 -5.40 0.71
CA LEU A 164 -1.13 -6.68 0.32
C LEU A 164 -0.88 -6.90 -1.17
N MET A 165 -0.19 -7.98 -1.51
CA MET A 165 0.11 -8.38 -2.88
C MET A 165 0.16 -9.90 -2.99
N ASP A 166 -0.24 -10.45 -4.14
CA ASP A 166 -0.21 -11.90 -4.38
C ASP A 166 1.17 -12.33 -4.89
N GLN A 167 1.79 -11.54 -5.77
CA GLN A 167 3.09 -11.83 -6.37
C GLN A 167 3.89 -10.55 -6.60
N VAL A 168 5.20 -10.64 -6.43
CA VAL A 168 6.13 -9.57 -6.78
C VAL A 168 7.41 -10.14 -7.37
N THR A 169 7.77 -9.64 -8.56
CA THR A 169 9.10 -9.80 -9.15
C THR A 169 9.73 -8.42 -9.22
N PHE A 170 10.82 -8.19 -8.49
CA PHE A 170 11.53 -6.93 -8.50
C PHE A 170 13.05 -7.17 -8.50
N VAL A 171 13.69 -6.95 -9.64
CA VAL A 171 15.09 -7.33 -9.86
C VAL A 171 15.93 -6.20 -10.40
N LYS A 172 17.24 -6.27 -10.18
CA LYS A 172 18.19 -5.39 -10.86
C LYS A 172 18.20 -5.74 -12.35
N ARG A 173 17.93 -4.75 -13.20
CA ARG A 173 18.00 -4.84 -14.65
C ARG A 173 19.39 -4.42 -15.16
N PRO A 174 19.85 -4.97 -16.29
CA PRO A 174 21.14 -4.60 -16.88
C PRO A 174 21.21 -3.13 -17.28
#